data_AF-A0A7X7BYS0-F1
#
_entry.id   AF-A0A7X7BYS0-F1
#
_cell.length_a   1.000
_cell.length_b   1.000
_cell.length_c   1.000
_cell.angle_alpha   90.00
_cell.angle_beta   90.00
_cell.angle_gamma   90.00
#
_symmetry.space_group_name_H-M   'P 1'
#
loop_
_entity.id
_entity.type
_entity.pdbx_description
1 polymer ?
#
loop_
_entity_poly.entity_id
_entity_poly.type
_entity_poly.pdbx_seq_one_letter_code
_entity_poly.pdbx_strand_id
1 'polypeptide(L)'
;MKRLILSIFMALTAYQVFAATHGTEGILLDATQSLYIIPLNDNTLRVQYRLCQEQKNIPFDAYLDASSTFTDYKVVKKADIIKVQCKAISVIYNKAYGCLTFYDVNNKIILQEAVNSSSSAKNGEFFTINQSFNSPDNEFIIGLGQFQDGYLNIKGLSRRLTQVNTQIAIPMVISNMGYGLLWNNYGITEFNPLSNKTVLVQKSEVGPAVSVNATGTAGNVVERRAFGSFEAEITVPQDGMYSILLDVGQAMGRKHYLEIDSKSVINISNTWLPPTTSTLVYLSAGNHKLTVQGSRGDKPVVYWDAVNNLNTFKSELASAIDYTVFAGNADNIIASLRSLTGRSPMQPKYALGYIHCRERYDTQEQVLQAAHEFRNRNIPVDVIVQDWQWWGKYGWNAMKFDEDKYPNPEAMVKELHDMDMKFMLSVWSKIDRKSEVGKDMESKGYYIDGTDWIDFFNENASKEYWNYSKNNILKATDLDGWWQDATEPENDDLHNRKVNSNTLNGDLYRNVYPNLVNQTVYNGLVESDSERRPLI
;
A
#
# COMPACT_ATOMS: atom_id res chain seq x y z
N MET A 1 25.38 -37.08 -71.48
CA MET A 1 24.34 -36.45 -70.64
C MET A 1 24.88 -36.31 -69.22
N LYS A 2 25.39 -35.10 -68.86
CA LYS A 2 25.76 -34.74 -67.49
C LYS A 2 24.51 -34.22 -66.79
N ARG A 3 24.07 -34.85 -65.69
CA ARG A 3 23.00 -34.31 -64.82
C ARG A 3 23.64 -33.51 -63.69
N LEU A 4 23.26 -32.23 -63.64
CA LEU A 4 23.64 -31.26 -62.63
C LEU A 4 22.78 -31.51 -61.37
N ILE A 5 23.42 -31.68 -60.21
CA ILE A 5 22.77 -31.75 -58.89
C ILE A 5 22.59 -30.31 -58.42
N LEU A 6 21.34 -29.91 -58.16
CA LEU A 6 21.00 -28.63 -57.55
C LEU A 6 20.83 -28.84 -56.04
N SER A 7 21.80 -28.37 -55.26
CA SER A 7 21.79 -28.42 -53.80
C SER A 7 20.90 -27.29 -53.26
N ILE A 8 19.80 -27.66 -52.60
CA ILE A 8 18.98 -26.72 -51.81
C ILE A 8 19.61 -26.60 -50.43
N PHE A 9 20.21 -25.45 -50.14
CA PHE A 9 20.68 -25.10 -48.79
C PHE A 9 19.46 -24.74 -47.93
N MET A 10 19.02 -25.67 -47.09
CA MET A 10 18.09 -25.39 -46.00
C MET A 10 18.93 -24.86 -44.84
N ALA A 11 18.88 -23.56 -44.58
CA ALA A 11 19.51 -22.96 -43.40
C ALA A 11 18.76 -23.46 -42.15
N LEU A 12 19.29 -24.47 -41.48
CA LEU A 12 18.87 -24.84 -40.13
C LEU A 12 19.28 -23.71 -39.17
N THR A 13 18.33 -22.88 -38.78
CA THR A 13 18.47 -22.09 -37.55
C THR A 13 18.45 -23.07 -36.37
N ALA A 14 19.60 -23.25 -35.74
CA ALA A 14 19.72 -24.08 -34.55
C ALA A 14 18.91 -23.45 -33.40
N TYR A 15 17.81 -24.10 -33.01
CA TYR A 15 17.05 -23.72 -31.83
C TYR A 15 17.69 -24.38 -30.61
N GLN A 16 18.21 -23.60 -29.67
CA GLN A 16 18.42 -24.10 -28.31
C GLN A 16 17.12 -23.95 -27.52
N VAL A 17 16.41 -25.07 -27.37
CA VAL A 17 15.29 -25.19 -26.43
C VAL A 17 15.87 -25.78 -25.15
N PHE A 18 15.87 -25.01 -24.08
CA PHE A 18 16.12 -25.53 -22.74
C PHE A 18 14.78 -25.94 -22.13
N ALA A 19 14.69 -27.18 -21.66
CA ALA A 19 13.55 -27.68 -20.88
C ALA A 19 13.74 -27.35 -19.40
N ALA A 20 12.61 -27.14 -18.71
CA ALA A 20 12.42 -26.82 -17.29
C ALA A 20 13.68 -26.87 -16.39
N THR A 21 14.15 -25.70 -15.97
CA THR A 21 15.09 -25.58 -14.85
C THR A 21 14.36 -24.93 -13.67
N HIS A 22 14.17 -25.68 -12.58
CA HIS A 22 13.62 -25.12 -11.35
C HIS A 22 14.76 -24.41 -10.63
N GLY A 23 14.68 -23.09 -10.47
CA GLY A 23 15.73 -22.31 -9.82
C GLY A 23 15.17 -21.01 -9.26
N THR A 24 15.50 -20.71 -8.00
CA THR A 24 15.10 -19.49 -7.29
C THR A 24 15.82 -18.25 -7.82
N GLU A 25 16.91 -18.41 -8.57
CA GLU A 25 17.73 -17.29 -9.08
C GLU A 25 17.11 -16.55 -10.28
N GLY A 26 16.14 -17.15 -10.98
CA GLY A 26 15.51 -16.58 -12.18
C GLY A 26 16.30 -16.81 -13.48
N ILE A 27 15.67 -16.51 -14.61
CA ILE A 27 16.24 -16.64 -15.95
C ILE A 27 16.90 -15.31 -16.33
N LEU A 28 18.24 -15.29 -16.40
CA LEU A 28 18.99 -14.13 -16.87
C LEU A 28 18.74 -13.86 -18.36
N LEU A 29 18.21 -12.68 -18.67
CA LEU A 29 17.94 -12.23 -20.04
C LEU A 29 19.03 -11.29 -20.56
N ASP A 30 19.52 -10.38 -19.72
CA ASP A 30 20.58 -9.43 -20.05
C ASP A 30 21.51 -9.23 -18.85
N ALA A 31 22.77 -9.64 -18.99
CA ALA A 31 23.79 -9.50 -17.96
C ALA A 31 24.22 -8.05 -17.72
N THR A 32 24.10 -7.18 -18.74
CA THR A 32 24.51 -5.77 -18.62
C THR A 32 23.54 -4.97 -17.76
N GLN A 33 22.26 -5.32 -17.83
CA GLN A 33 21.19 -4.71 -17.04
C GLN A 33 20.83 -5.53 -15.79
N SER A 34 21.50 -6.67 -15.57
CA SER A 34 21.13 -7.64 -14.53
C SER A 34 19.63 -7.96 -14.55
N LEU A 35 19.08 -8.22 -15.75
CA LEU A 35 17.66 -8.45 -15.99
C LEU A 35 17.30 -9.93 -15.87
N TYR A 36 16.40 -10.25 -14.94
CA TYR A 36 15.91 -11.60 -14.67
C TYR A 36 14.40 -11.70 -14.87
N ILE A 37 13.95 -12.84 -15.39
CA ILE A 37 12.54 -13.27 -15.38
C ILE A 37 12.39 -14.48 -14.48
N ILE A 38 11.41 -14.43 -13.58
CA ILE A 38 11.09 -15.51 -12.65
C ILE A 38 9.66 -15.98 -12.92
N PRO A 39 9.47 -17.17 -13.52
CA PRO A 39 8.16 -17.79 -13.66
C PRO A 39 7.58 -18.17 -12.30
N LEU A 40 6.45 -17.57 -11.90
CA LEU A 40 5.83 -17.82 -10.61
C LEU A 40 4.70 -18.84 -10.67
N ASN A 41 3.86 -18.79 -11.72
CA ASN A 41 2.81 -19.79 -11.99
C ASN A 41 2.39 -19.73 -13.48
N ASP A 42 1.35 -20.49 -13.86
CA ASP A 42 0.85 -20.63 -15.24
C ASP A 42 0.64 -19.29 -15.97
N ASN A 43 0.20 -18.23 -15.28
CA ASN A 43 -0.15 -16.92 -15.86
C ASN A 43 0.62 -15.75 -15.24
N THR A 44 1.70 -15.99 -14.49
CA THR A 44 2.41 -14.94 -13.73
C THR A 44 3.92 -15.01 -13.90
N LEU A 45 4.52 -13.85 -14.21
CA LEU A 45 5.96 -13.67 -14.35
C LEU A 45 6.42 -12.48 -13.47
N ARG A 46 7.49 -12.66 -12.71
CA ARG A 46 8.18 -11.55 -12.03
C ARG A 46 9.40 -11.10 -12.82
N VAL A 47 9.62 -9.80 -12.86
CA VAL A 47 10.73 -9.14 -13.54
C VAL A 47 11.60 -8.45 -12.49
N GLN A 48 12.91 -8.63 -12.59
CA GLN A 48 13.87 -7.96 -11.73
C GLN A 48 15.04 -7.39 -12.53
N TYR A 49 15.26 -6.07 -12.42
CA TYR A 49 16.54 -5.44 -12.77
C TYR A 49 17.32 -5.25 -11.46
N ARG A 50 18.26 -6.14 -11.18
CA ARG A 50 18.99 -6.19 -9.89
C ARG A 50 20.11 -5.15 -9.89
N LEU A 51 19.92 -4.04 -9.17
CA LEU A 51 20.85 -2.90 -9.18
C LEU A 51 21.92 -3.02 -8.08
N CYS A 52 21.57 -3.57 -6.91
CA CYS A 52 22.52 -3.83 -5.82
C CYS A 52 23.19 -5.22 -6.00
N GLN A 53 24.53 -5.28 -5.96
CA GLN A 53 25.28 -6.55 -6.10
C GLN A 53 25.22 -7.45 -4.85
N GLU A 54 24.97 -6.87 -3.67
CA GLU A 54 24.81 -7.59 -2.39
C GLU A 54 23.32 -7.65 -1.99
N GLN A 55 22.49 -8.30 -2.80
CA GLN A 55 21.08 -8.57 -2.45
C GLN A 55 20.89 -9.56 -1.28
N LYS A 56 21.98 -10.05 -0.66
CA LYS A 56 21.93 -11.15 0.32
C LYS A 56 21.10 -10.86 1.58
N ASN A 57 20.77 -9.60 1.85
CA ASN A 57 20.03 -9.19 3.05
C ASN A 57 18.84 -8.28 2.73
N ILE A 58 18.04 -8.59 1.71
CA ILE A 58 16.62 -8.15 1.72
C ILE A 58 15.84 -9.31 2.35
N PRO A 59 15.72 -9.38 3.69
CA PRO A 59 15.09 -10.51 4.37
C PRO A 59 13.58 -10.62 4.10
N PHE A 60 12.99 -9.66 3.38
CA PHE A 60 11.55 -9.48 3.33
C PHE A 60 11.06 -9.29 1.88
N ASP A 61 10.53 -10.36 1.29
CA ASP A 61 9.52 -10.21 0.25
C ASP A 61 8.19 -9.98 0.97
N ALA A 62 7.76 -8.73 1.03
CA ALA A 62 6.59 -8.34 1.84
C ALA A 62 5.27 -8.91 1.31
N TYR A 63 5.26 -9.31 0.04
CA TYR A 63 4.04 -9.68 -0.65
C TYR A 63 4.02 -11.15 -1.06
N LEU A 64 5.14 -11.72 -1.50
CA LEU A 64 5.15 -13.08 -2.04
C LEU A 64 5.54 -14.11 -0.98
N ASP A 65 4.71 -15.15 -0.86
CA ASP A 65 4.94 -16.33 -0.03
C ASP A 65 6.06 -17.18 -0.64
N ALA A 66 7.08 -17.49 0.18
CA ALA A 66 8.24 -18.30 -0.18
C ALA A 66 7.88 -19.73 -0.64
N SER A 67 6.66 -20.21 -0.37
CA SER A 67 6.16 -21.52 -0.78
C SER A 67 5.65 -21.60 -2.23
N SER A 68 5.69 -20.49 -2.98
CA SER A 68 5.26 -20.42 -4.39
C SER A 68 5.93 -21.49 -5.27
N THR A 69 5.16 -22.44 -5.80
CA THR A 69 5.67 -23.50 -6.68
C THR A 69 5.90 -22.96 -8.10
N PHE A 70 7.15 -23.03 -8.57
CA PHE A 70 7.51 -22.72 -9.97
C PHE A 70 6.70 -23.56 -10.95
N THR A 71 6.17 -22.92 -12.01
CA THR A 71 5.52 -23.62 -13.12
C THR A 71 6.54 -24.14 -14.13
N ASP A 72 6.17 -25.14 -14.91
CA ASP A 72 6.88 -25.46 -16.14
C ASP A 72 6.89 -24.26 -17.08
N TYR A 73 8.05 -24.01 -17.70
CA TYR A 73 8.25 -22.94 -18.66
C TYR A 73 9.20 -23.37 -19.79
N LYS A 74 9.16 -22.63 -20.89
CA LYS A 74 10.04 -22.80 -22.05
C LYS A 74 10.79 -21.51 -22.34
N VAL A 75 12.09 -21.63 -22.58
CA VAL A 75 12.94 -20.52 -23.04
C VAL A 75 13.35 -20.74 -24.48
N VAL A 76 13.18 -19.71 -25.32
CA VAL A 76 13.66 -19.69 -26.71
C VAL A 76 14.58 -18.49 -26.88
N LYS A 77 15.86 -18.75 -27.15
CA LYS A 77 16.87 -17.71 -27.42
C LYS A 77 17.12 -17.60 -28.92
N LYS A 78 17.06 -16.37 -29.44
CA LYS A 78 17.49 -16.00 -30.80
C LYS A 78 18.54 -14.88 -30.70
N ALA A 79 19.09 -14.47 -31.85
CA ALA A 79 20.08 -13.39 -31.91
C ALA A 79 19.56 -12.13 -31.22
N ASP A 80 18.37 -11.66 -31.61
CA ASP A 80 17.84 -10.35 -31.19
C ASP A 80 16.79 -10.41 -30.08
N ILE A 81 16.24 -11.60 -29.80
CA ILE A 81 15.17 -11.78 -28.82
C ILE A 81 15.39 -12.97 -27.90
N ILE A 82 14.85 -12.86 -26.69
CA ILE A 82 14.68 -14.00 -25.77
C ILE A 82 13.22 -14.09 -25.38
N LYS A 83 12.59 -15.25 -25.56
CA LYS A 83 11.21 -15.52 -25.16
C LYS A 83 11.18 -16.49 -23.98
N VAL A 84 10.45 -16.13 -22.93
CA VAL A 84 10.09 -17.02 -21.81
C VAL A 84 8.58 -17.25 -21.88
N GLN A 85 8.15 -18.50 -21.86
CA GLN A 85 6.76 -18.91 -22.05
C GLN A 85 6.33 -19.84 -20.91
N CYS A 86 5.29 -19.43 -20.19
CA CYS A 86 4.49 -20.28 -19.31
C CYS A 86 3.21 -20.72 -20.04
N LYS A 87 2.32 -21.43 -19.37
CA LYS A 87 1.09 -21.96 -19.97
C LYS A 87 0.14 -20.87 -20.50
N ALA A 88 -0.05 -19.79 -19.76
CA ALA A 88 -1.04 -18.74 -20.05
C ALA A 88 -0.43 -17.33 -20.21
N ILE A 89 0.88 -17.18 -19.99
CA ILE A 89 1.62 -15.93 -20.21
C ILE A 89 2.95 -16.20 -20.93
N SER A 90 3.37 -15.26 -21.76
CA SER A 90 4.77 -15.21 -22.21
C SER A 90 5.31 -13.80 -22.25
N VAL A 91 6.63 -13.70 -22.18
CA VAL A 91 7.35 -12.44 -22.32
C VAL A 91 8.43 -12.58 -23.38
N ILE A 92 8.57 -11.56 -24.21
CA ILE A 92 9.66 -11.42 -25.18
C ILE A 92 10.49 -10.21 -24.76
N TYR A 93 11.78 -10.44 -24.52
CA TYR A 93 12.78 -9.40 -24.39
C TYR A 93 13.39 -9.11 -25.76
N ASN A 94 13.30 -7.85 -26.20
CA ASN A 94 13.95 -7.38 -27.41
C ASN A 94 15.25 -6.65 -27.06
N LYS A 95 16.39 -7.23 -27.46
CA LYS A 95 17.72 -6.69 -27.14
C LYS A 95 18.02 -5.35 -27.79
N ALA A 96 17.42 -5.07 -28.95
CA ALA A 96 17.66 -3.83 -29.67
C ALA A 96 16.95 -2.62 -29.01
N TYR A 97 15.82 -2.87 -28.35
CA TYR A 97 15.00 -1.83 -27.72
C TYR A 97 15.06 -1.84 -26.18
N GLY A 98 15.75 -2.83 -25.61
CA GLY A 98 15.89 -2.97 -24.16
C GLY A 98 14.57 -3.15 -23.41
N CYS A 99 13.51 -3.64 -24.07
CA CYS A 99 12.16 -3.69 -23.50
C CYS A 99 11.54 -5.08 -23.53
N LEU A 100 10.63 -5.32 -22.58
CA LEU A 100 9.82 -6.51 -22.44
C LEU A 100 8.42 -6.29 -23.03
N THR A 101 7.92 -7.30 -23.74
CA THR A 101 6.53 -7.36 -24.23
C THR A 101 5.87 -8.65 -23.76
N PHE A 102 4.73 -8.51 -23.09
CA PHE A 102 3.96 -9.60 -22.51
C PHE A 102 2.77 -9.96 -23.38
N TYR A 103 2.52 -11.27 -23.48
CA TYR A 103 1.46 -11.83 -24.30
C TYR A 103 0.61 -12.80 -23.48
N ASP A 104 -0.69 -12.82 -23.76
CA ASP A 104 -1.60 -13.84 -23.24
C ASP A 104 -1.47 -15.18 -24.00
N VAL A 105 -2.31 -16.14 -23.61
CA VAL A 105 -2.41 -17.48 -24.24
C VAL A 105 -2.77 -17.43 -25.73
N ASN A 106 -3.40 -16.35 -26.21
CA ASN A 106 -3.81 -16.15 -27.60
C ASN A 106 -2.75 -15.38 -28.41
N ASN A 107 -1.58 -15.10 -27.84
CA ASN A 107 -0.53 -14.23 -28.40
C ASN A 107 -0.97 -12.78 -28.63
N LYS A 108 -1.99 -12.29 -27.90
CA LYS A 108 -2.34 -10.87 -27.86
C LYS A 108 -1.36 -10.17 -26.92
N ILE A 109 -0.83 -9.01 -27.33
CA ILE A 109 -0.07 -8.14 -26.42
C ILE A 109 -1.01 -7.64 -25.33
N ILE A 110 -0.63 -7.89 -24.08
CA ILE A 110 -1.37 -7.42 -22.90
C ILE A 110 -0.67 -6.24 -22.22
N LEU A 111 0.67 -6.23 -22.25
CA LEU A 111 1.49 -5.18 -21.63
C LEU A 111 2.82 -5.07 -22.38
N GLN A 112 3.33 -3.85 -22.53
CA GLN A 112 4.65 -3.60 -23.11
C GLN A 112 5.34 -2.49 -22.33
N GLU A 113 6.61 -2.71 -21.97
CA GLU A 113 7.46 -1.64 -21.45
C GLU A 113 7.70 -0.58 -22.53
N ALA A 114 7.73 0.69 -22.13
CA ALA A 114 8.16 1.73 -23.05
C ALA A 114 9.64 1.54 -23.41
N VAL A 115 10.01 1.93 -24.63
CA VAL A 115 11.37 1.73 -25.15
C VAL A 115 12.37 2.48 -24.27
N ASN A 116 13.38 1.77 -23.75
CA ASN A 116 14.42 2.30 -22.86
C ASN A 116 13.88 3.11 -21.65
N SER A 117 12.70 2.77 -21.11
CA SER A 117 12.09 3.54 -20.00
C SER A 117 12.57 3.15 -18.61
N SER A 118 13.24 2.00 -18.48
CA SER A 118 13.87 1.57 -17.22
C SER A 118 14.99 2.56 -16.88
N SER A 119 14.88 3.23 -15.74
CA SER A 119 15.95 4.11 -15.27
C SER A 119 16.18 3.98 -13.76
N SER A 120 17.42 4.20 -13.38
CA SER A 120 17.86 4.15 -11.99
C SER A 120 18.93 5.20 -11.75
N ALA A 121 18.80 5.97 -10.67
CA ALA A 121 19.81 6.93 -10.23
C ALA A 121 20.26 6.56 -8.81
N LYS A 122 21.58 6.49 -8.59
CA LYS A 122 22.14 6.15 -7.27
C LYS A 122 21.72 7.19 -6.23
N ASN A 123 21.18 6.71 -5.11
CA ASN A 123 20.76 7.50 -3.96
C ASN A 123 21.32 6.84 -2.70
N GLY A 124 22.52 7.26 -2.30
CA GLY A 124 23.29 6.59 -1.24
C GLY A 124 23.67 5.16 -1.64
N GLU A 125 23.27 4.19 -0.83
CA GLU A 125 23.49 2.75 -1.05
C GLU A 125 22.40 2.11 -1.94
N PHE A 126 21.33 2.86 -2.22
CA PHE A 126 20.16 2.42 -2.97
C PHE A 126 19.98 3.25 -4.24
N PHE A 127 18.80 3.15 -4.87
CA PHE A 127 18.49 3.83 -6.12
C PHE A 127 17.10 4.46 -6.07
N THR A 128 16.96 5.65 -6.67
CA THR A 128 15.66 6.09 -7.18
C THR A 128 15.43 5.37 -8.50
N ILE A 129 14.30 4.70 -8.65
CA ILE A 129 13.99 3.87 -9.82
C ILE A 129 12.72 4.33 -10.52
N ASN A 130 12.64 4.08 -11.82
CA ASN A 130 11.47 4.37 -12.63
C ASN A 130 11.29 3.30 -13.72
N GLN A 131 10.04 2.89 -13.96
CA GLN A 131 9.66 2.03 -15.08
C GLN A 131 8.36 2.52 -15.70
N SER A 132 8.33 2.65 -17.03
CA SER A 132 7.14 3.04 -17.78
C SER A 132 6.63 1.90 -18.67
N PHE A 133 5.32 1.89 -18.88
CA PHE A 133 4.59 0.91 -19.68
C PHE A 133 3.65 1.62 -20.63
N ASN A 134 3.49 1.10 -21.84
CA ASN A 134 2.57 1.65 -22.83
C ASN A 134 1.12 1.51 -22.35
N SER A 135 0.37 2.61 -22.38
CA SER A 135 -1.04 2.72 -22.00
C SER A 135 -1.87 3.17 -23.19
N PRO A 136 -2.53 2.26 -23.94
CA PRO A 136 -3.33 2.63 -25.11
C PRO A 136 -4.54 3.49 -24.71
N ASP A 137 -5.08 4.27 -25.65
CA ASP A 137 -6.18 5.22 -25.39
C ASP A 137 -7.43 4.57 -24.78
N ASN A 138 -7.71 3.32 -25.15
CA ASN A 138 -8.85 2.54 -24.67
C ASN A 138 -8.59 1.76 -23.37
N GLU A 139 -7.46 2.00 -22.70
CA GLU A 139 -7.16 1.36 -21.43
C GLU A 139 -8.04 1.90 -20.31
N PHE A 140 -8.60 0.97 -19.54
CA PHE A 140 -9.27 1.22 -18.28
C PHE A 140 -8.48 0.48 -17.21
N ILE A 141 -7.88 1.23 -16.30
CA ILE A 141 -6.98 0.70 -15.27
C ILE A 141 -7.51 1.09 -13.89
N ILE A 142 -7.49 0.15 -12.96
CA ILE A 142 -7.96 0.31 -11.57
C ILE A 142 -6.90 -0.20 -10.60
N GLY A 143 -7.03 0.19 -9.33
CA GLY A 143 -6.22 -0.36 -8.24
C GLY A 143 -5.53 0.73 -7.43
N LEU A 144 -4.27 0.48 -7.07
CA LEU A 144 -3.40 1.27 -6.20
C LEU A 144 -3.81 1.29 -4.72
N GLY A 145 -5.02 0.83 -4.39
CA GLY A 145 -5.55 0.76 -3.02
C GLY A 145 -6.74 1.69 -2.81
N GLN A 146 -6.85 2.28 -1.63
CA GLN A 146 -7.94 3.17 -1.22
C GLN A 146 -7.47 4.63 -1.23
N PHE A 147 -8.12 5.48 -2.03
CA PHE A 147 -7.83 6.91 -2.15
C PHE A 147 -9.09 7.76 -2.03
N GLN A 148 -8.92 9.00 -1.58
CA GLN A 148 -10.01 9.96 -1.37
C GLN A 148 -10.32 10.81 -2.62
N ASP A 149 -9.67 10.53 -3.77
CA ASP A 149 -9.78 11.34 -4.98
C ASP A 149 -11.02 11.03 -5.85
N GLY A 150 -11.75 9.94 -5.57
CA GLY A 150 -12.98 9.56 -6.27
C GLY A 150 -12.78 8.87 -7.63
N TYR A 151 -11.55 8.54 -8.02
CA TYR A 151 -11.26 7.91 -9.31
C TYR A 151 -11.25 6.37 -9.21
N LEU A 152 -12.16 5.74 -9.96
CA LEU A 152 -12.08 4.31 -10.27
C LEU A 152 -11.09 4.04 -11.41
N ASN A 153 -11.29 4.70 -12.56
CA ASN A 153 -10.32 4.65 -13.66
C ASN A 153 -9.18 5.63 -13.39
N ILE A 154 -7.98 5.10 -13.25
CA ILE A 154 -6.78 5.87 -12.91
C ILE A 154 -5.89 6.15 -14.12
N LYS A 155 -6.34 5.86 -15.36
CA LYS A 155 -5.57 6.16 -16.57
C LYS A 155 -5.23 7.66 -16.61
N GLY A 156 -3.94 7.97 -16.74
CA GLY A 156 -3.42 9.33 -16.80
C GLY A 156 -3.38 10.07 -15.46
N LEU A 157 -4.00 9.54 -14.40
CA LEU A 157 -3.99 10.14 -13.07
C LEU A 157 -2.63 9.91 -12.40
N SER A 158 -2.15 10.90 -11.64
CA SER A 158 -0.99 10.75 -10.75
C SER A 158 -1.45 10.33 -9.35
N ARG A 159 -0.67 9.49 -8.64
CA ARG A 159 -0.90 9.17 -7.23
C ARG A 159 0.41 8.92 -6.50
N ARG A 160 0.53 9.50 -5.31
CA ARG A 160 1.56 9.13 -4.33
C ARG A 160 1.05 8.01 -3.43
N LEU A 161 1.71 6.86 -3.48
CA LEU A 161 1.41 5.69 -2.65
C LEU A 161 2.10 5.83 -1.29
N THR A 162 1.29 6.19 -0.30
CA THR A 162 1.68 6.35 1.10
C THR A 162 0.59 5.76 2.00
N GLN A 163 0.97 5.05 3.06
CA GLN A 163 0.05 4.73 4.16
C GLN A 163 -0.13 5.97 5.03
N VAL A 164 -1.36 6.44 5.12
CA VAL A 164 -1.72 7.61 5.91
C VAL A 164 -3.22 7.53 6.21
N ASN A 165 -3.65 8.04 7.37
CA ASN A 165 -5.05 7.96 7.77
C ASN A 165 -6.01 8.34 6.61
N THR A 166 -7.01 7.50 6.38
CA THR A 166 -8.00 7.51 5.27
C THR A 166 -7.50 7.03 3.88
N GLN A 167 -6.21 6.73 3.71
CA GLN A 167 -5.61 6.23 2.47
C GLN A 167 -4.80 4.96 2.72
N ILE A 168 -5.04 3.93 1.90
CA ILE A 168 -4.29 2.67 1.95
C ILE A 168 -3.62 2.47 0.61
N ALA A 169 -2.28 2.44 0.60
CA ALA A 169 -1.51 2.18 -0.60
C ALA A 169 -1.29 0.68 -0.80
N ILE A 170 -1.68 0.16 -1.96
CA ILE A 170 -1.42 -1.20 -2.42
C ILE A 170 -0.88 -1.08 -3.84
N PRO A 171 0.42 -1.33 -4.11
CA PRO A 171 1.05 -1.03 -5.40
C PRO A 171 0.68 -2.03 -6.51
N MET A 172 -0.61 -2.29 -6.71
CA MET A 172 -1.18 -3.23 -7.67
C MET A 172 -2.18 -2.52 -8.58
N VAL A 173 -2.09 -2.78 -9.88
CA VAL A 173 -3.07 -2.33 -10.87
C VAL A 173 -3.65 -3.49 -11.68
N ILE A 174 -4.88 -3.33 -12.15
CA ILE A 174 -5.57 -4.27 -13.04
C ILE A 174 -6.09 -3.48 -14.23
N SER A 175 -5.82 -3.99 -15.44
CA SER A 175 -6.17 -3.34 -16.69
C SER A 175 -7.14 -4.21 -17.52
N ASN A 176 -8.10 -3.55 -18.18
CA ASN A 176 -8.97 -4.19 -19.17
C ASN A 176 -8.22 -4.76 -20.39
N MET A 177 -6.93 -4.44 -20.56
CA MET A 177 -6.09 -5.03 -21.60
C MET A 177 -5.76 -6.51 -21.36
N GLY A 178 -6.06 -7.02 -20.16
CA GLY A 178 -5.89 -8.44 -19.79
C GLY A 178 -4.65 -8.70 -18.94
N TYR A 179 -4.18 -7.70 -18.20
CA TYR A 179 -3.06 -7.84 -17.27
C TYR A 179 -3.33 -7.21 -15.92
N GLY A 180 -2.64 -7.73 -14.91
CA GLY A 180 -2.39 -7.06 -13.64
C GLY A 180 -0.90 -6.82 -13.46
N LEU A 181 -0.54 -5.79 -12.69
CA LEU A 181 0.86 -5.49 -12.36
C LEU A 181 0.97 -5.14 -10.89
N LEU A 182 1.77 -5.91 -10.14
CA LEU A 182 2.19 -5.62 -8.77
C LEU A 182 3.60 -5.04 -8.81
N TRP A 183 3.76 -3.82 -8.33
CA TRP A 183 5.05 -3.16 -8.17
C TRP A 183 5.66 -3.56 -6.82
N ASN A 184 6.69 -4.40 -6.86
CA ASN A 184 7.28 -5.06 -5.68
C ASN A 184 8.30 -4.13 -4.98
N ASN A 185 7.90 -2.89 -4.70
CA ASN A 185 8.68 -1.94 -3.91
C ASN A 185 7.80 -1.39 -2.78
N TYR A 186 8.36 -1.36 -1.57
CA TYR A 186 7.60 -1.17 -0.33
C TYR A 186 7.76 0.25 0.26
N GLY A 187 8.64 1.06 -0.31
CA GLY A 187 8.80 2.47 0.05
C GLY A 187 7.77 3.36 -0.65
N ILE A 188 7.96 4.68 -0.54
CA ILE A 188 7.15 5.66 -1.27
C ILE A 188 7.30 5.42 -2.77
N THR A 189 6.14 5.33 -3.42
CA THR A 189 6.04 5.12 -4.86
C THR A 189 5.09 6.16 -5.45
N GLU A 190 5.49 6.75 -6.56
CA GLU A 190 4.64 7.61 -7.38
C GLU A 190 4.15 6.81 -8.58
N PHE A 191 2.84 6.78 -8.78
CA PHE A 191 2.21 6.35 -10.02
C PHE A 191 1.99 7.57 -10.91
N ASN A 192 2.42 7.50 -12.16
CA ASN A 192 2.48 8.62 -13.11
C ASN A 192 3.07 9.89 -12.46
N PRO A 193 4.35 9.86 -12.03
CA PRO A 193 5.00 11.03 -11.45
C PRO A 193 4.97 12.20 -12.44
N LEU A 194 4.71 13.39 -11.92
CA LEU A 194 4.60 14.62 -12.70
C LEU A 194 5.89 15.44 -12.58
N SER A 195 6.31 16.06 -13.68
CA SER A 195 7.61 16.71 -13.85
C SER A 195 7.55 18.21 -13.57
N ASN A 196 6.47 18.89 -13.97
CA ASN A 196 6.30 20.30 -13.64
C ASN A 196 5.82 20.45 -12.20
N LYS A 197 6.38 21.43 -11.50
CA LYS A 197 6.11 21.74 -10.09
C LYS A 197 5.93 23.24 -9.92
N THR A 198 4.84 23.62 -9.27
CA THR A 198 4.52 25.01 -8.95
C THR A 198 4.26 25.15 -7.46
N VAL A 199 5.07 25.96 -6.78
CA VAL A 199 4.88 26.29 -5.35
C VAL A 199 3.95 27.49 -5.26
N LEU A 200 2.90 27.40 -4.45
CA LEU A 200 1.95 28.49 -4.27
C LEU A 200 2.35 29.37 -3.07
N VAL A 201 2.11 30.67 -3.21
CA VAL A 201 2.46 31.67 -2.19
C VAL A 201 1.18 32.18 -1.53
N GLN A 202 1.20 32.30 -0.20
CA GLN A 202 0.06 32.84 0.55
C GLN A 202 -0.23 34.29 0.13
N LYS A 203 -1.49 34.60 -0.20
CA LYS A 203 -1.95 35.92 -0.66
C LYS A 203 -2.98 36.58 0.25
N SER A 204 -3.80 35.81 0.96
CA SER A 204 -4.77 36.35 1.91
C SER A 204 -4.46 35.91 3.35
N GLU A 205 -4.87 36.77 4.29
CA GLU A 205 -4.85 36.45 5.70
C GLU A 205 -5.84 35.33 5.99
N VAL A 206 -5.44 34.49 6.93
CA VAL A 206 -6.20 33.34 7.39
C VAL A 206 -7.41 33.85 8.20
N GLY A 207 -8.62 33.46 7.81
CA GLY A 207 -9.88 33.94 8.41
C GLY A 207 -10.06 33.57 9.89
N PRO A 208 -11.21 33.89 10.51
CA PRO A 208 -11.46 33.51 11.90
C PRO A 208 -11.49 31.98 12.07
N ALA A 209 -10.91 31.49 13.15
CA ALA A 209 -10.73 30.06 13.39
C ALA A 209 -12.00 29.38 13.93
N VAL A 210 -12.28 28.18 13.43
CA VAL A 210 -13.33 27.27 13.91
C VAL A 210 -12.67 26.15 14.72
N SER A 211 -13.21 25.85 15.90
CA SER A 211 -12.72 24.74 16.72
C SER A 211 -13.33 23.40 16.28
N VAL A 212 -12.50 22.39 16.11
CA VAL A 212 -12.94 20.99 15.91
C VAL A 212 -12.22 20.06 16.88
N ASN A 213 -12.89 18.99 17.27
CA ASN A 213 -12.25 17.91 18.04
C ASN A 213 -11.65 16.91 17.05
N ALA A 214 -10.37 16.59 17.23
CA ALA A 214 -9.65 15.60 16.43
C ALA A 214 -8.83 14.67 17.34
N THR A 215 -8.68 13.43 16.90
CA THR A 215 -7.74 12.47 17.51
C THR A 215 -6.33 12.79 17.04
N GLY A 216 -5.41 12.94 17.98
CA GLY A 216 -3.99 13.11 17.72
C GLY A 216 -3.17 12.09 18.49
N THR A 217 -1.87 12.04 18.20
CA THR A 217 -0.94 11.01 18.70
C THR A 217 -0.65 11.09 20.20
N ALA A 218 -1.14 12.14 20.87
CA ALA A 218 -1.05 12.34 22.32
C ALA A 218 -2.42 12.42 23.02
N GLY A 219 -3.52 12.22 22.29
CA GLY A 219 -4.88 12.26 22.85
C GLY A 219 -5.84 13.08 22.00
N ASN A 220 -6.99 13.42 22.59
CA ASN A 220 -7.96 14.33 21.97
C ASN A 220 -7.38 15.74 21.91
N VAL A 221 -7.38 16.33 20.72
CA VAL A 221 -6.87 17.68 20.46
C VAL A 221 -8.02 18.54 19.95
N VAL A 222 -8.24 19.69 20.58
CA VAL A 222 -9.09 20.75 20.04
C VAL A 222 -8.26 21.55 19.05
N GLU A 223 -8.46 21.32 17.76
CA GLU A 223 -7.78 22.07 16.70
C GLU A 223 -8.57 23.33 16.35
N ARG A 224 -7.88 24.47 16.23
CA ARG A 224 -8.43 25.71 15.67
C ARG A 224 -8.07 25.81 14.19
N ARG A 225 -9.08 25.75 13.32
CA ARG A 225 -8.94 25.74 11.86
C ARG A 225 -9.31 27.08 11.27
N ALA A 226 -8.40 27.67 10.53
CA ALA A 226 -8.68 28.85 9.73
C ALA A 226 -7.99 28.70 8.38
N PHE A 227 -8.65 29.14 7.32
CA PHE A 227 -8.19 28.99 5.95
C PHE A 227 -7.81 30.35 5.35
N GLY A 228 -6.73 30.36 4.57
CA GLY A 228 -6.32 31.45 3.70
C GLY A 228 -6.20 30.96 2.26
N SER A 229 -5.84 31.86 1.34
CA SER A 229 -5.58 31.55 -0.06
C SER A 229 -4.09 31.57 -0.38
N PHE A 230 -3.68 30.59 -1.19
CA PHE A 230 -2.36 30.48 -1.79
C PHE A 230 -2.53 30.56 -3.30
N GLU A 231 -1.71 31.35 -3.97
CA GLU A 231 -1.84 31.58 -5.42
C GLU A 231 -0.51 31.36 -6.15
N ALA A 232 -0.62 30.93 -7.40
CA ALA A 232 0.46 30.90 -8.37
C ALA A 232 -0.12 30.99 -9.79
N GLU A 233 0.76 31.05 -10.78
CA GLU A 233 0.41 30.93 -12.19
C GLU A 233 1.20 29.79 -12.82
N ILE A 234 0.60 29.14 -13.81
CA ILE A 234 1.26 28.16 -14.68
C ILE A 234 1.05 28.55 -16.13
N THR A 235 1.99 28.18 -16.99
CA THR A 235 1.86 28.33 -18.44
C THR A 235 1.80 26.96 -19.09
N VAL A 236 0.63 26.62 -19.60
CA VAL A 236 0.35 25.36 -20.28
C VAL A 236 0.77 25.48 -21.75
N PRO A 237 1.59 24.57 -22.30
CA PRO A 237 2.17 24.73 -23.64
C PRO A 237 1.19 24.42 -24.77
N GLN A 238 0.16 23.62 -24.52
CA GLN A 238 -0.78 23.16 -25.53
C GLN A 238 -2.13 22.81 -24.91
N ASP A 239 -3.16 22.87 -25.73
CA ASP A 239 -4.48 22.35 -25.40
C ASP A 239 -4.42 20.84 -25.07
N GLY A 240 -5.09 20.41 -24.01
CA GLY A 240 -5.23 18.98 -23.72
C GLY A 240 -5.70 18.66 -22.31
N MET A 241 -5.76 17.36 -22.02
CA MET A 241 -5.97 16.86 -20.66
C MET A 241 -4.65 16.90 -19.88
N TYR A 242 -4.72 17.43 -18.67
CA TYR A 242 -3.62 17.51 -17.72
C TYR A 242 -3.95 16.72 -16.47
N SER A 243 -2.96 15.98 -15.97
CA SER A 243 -2.99 15.42 -14.62
C SER A 243 -2.44 16.45 -13.66
N ILE A 244 -3.15 16.64 -12.55
CA ILE A 244 -2.79 17.57 -11.49
C ILE A 244 -2.71 16.81 -10.18
N LEU A 245 -1.60 16.95 -9.46
CA LEU A 245 -1.45 16.47 -8.09
C LEU A 245 -1.25 17.67 -7.17
N LEU A 246 -2.17 17.85 -6.23
CA LEU A 246 -2.04 18.83 -5.15
C LEU A 246 -1.40 18.14 -3.96
N ASP A 247 -0.25 18.63 -3.52
CA ASP A 247 0.38 18.32 -2.23
C ASP A 247 0.18 19.53 -1.32
N VAL A 248 -0.49 19.36 -0.18
CA VAL A 248 -0.74 20.49 0.74
C VAL A 248 0.52 20.93 1.51
N GLY A 249 1.60 20.16 1.46
CA GLY A 249 2.86 20.45 2.16
C GLY A 249 2.80 20.21 3.66
N GLN A 250 1.90 19.33 4.11
CA GLN A 250 1.69 18.91 5.49
C GLN A 250 1.49 17.40 5.53
N ALA A 251 1.86 16.74 6.63
CA ALA A 251 1.66 15.29 6.79
C ALA A 251 0.18 14.88 6.68
N MET A 252 -0.72 15.77 7.10
CA MET A 252 -2.18 15.62 7.00
C MET A 252 -2.82 16.90 6.49
N GLY A 253 -3.66 16.78 5.47
CA GLY A 253 -4.51 17.85 4.97
C GLY A 253 -5.76 18.05 5.84
N ARG A 254 -6.25 19.30 5.87
CA ARG A 254 -7.56 19.65 6.48
C ARG A 254 -8.63 19.97 5.43
N LYS A 255 -8.17 20.30 4.23
CA LYS A 255 -8.98 20.61 3.06
C LYS A 255 -8.15 20.35 1.82
N HIS A 256 -8.72 19.70 0.83
CA HIS A 256 -8.19 19.72 -0.52
C HIS A 256 -9.04 20.67 -1.34
N TYR A 257 -8.44 21.78 -1.76
CA TYR A 257 -9.13 22.75 -2.59
C TYR A 257 -8.18 23.32 -3.61
N LEU A 258 -8.55 23.21 -4.89
CA LEU A 258 -7.83 23.80 -5.99
C LEU A 258 -8.83 24.42 -6.96
N GLU A 259 -8.58 25.68 -7.29
CA GLU A 259 -9.18 26.41 -8.40
C GLU A 259 -8.15 26.65 -9.49
N ILE A 260 -8.60 26.50 -10.73
CA ILE A 260 -7.87 26.90 -11.93
C ILE A 260 -8.78 27.85 -12.70
N ASP A 261 -8.33 29.09 -12.94
CA ASP A 261 -9.11 30.17 -13.57
C ASP A 261 -10.51 30.36 -12.98
N SER A 262 -10.59 30.41 -11.63
CA SER A 262 -11.85 30.55 -10.88
C SER A 262 -12.83 29.38 -11.03
N LYS A 263 -12.41 28.26 -11.62
CA LYS A 263 -13.17 27.01 -11.64
C LYS A 263 -12.58 26.05 -10.60
N SER A 264 -13.40 25.65 -9.64
CA SER A 264 -13.01 24.62 -8.67
C SER A 264 -12.85 23.27 -9.39
N VAL A 265 -11.65 22.68 -9.29
CA VAL A 265 -11.30 21.37 -9.87
C VAL A 265 -11.08 20.30 -8.80
N ILE A 266 -10.81 20.72 -7.56
CA ILE A 266 -10.78 19.88 -6.36
C ILE A 266 -11.52 20.65 -5.26
N ASN A 267 -12.45 19.99 -4.57
CA ASN A 267 -13.12 20.53 -3.39
C ASN A 267 -13.56 19.38 -2.47
N ILE A 268 -12.66 18.96 -1.59
CA ILE A 268 -12.89 17.88 -0.64
C ILE A 268 -12.56 18.42 0.76
N SER A 269 -13.49 18.25 1.69
CA SER A 269 -13.33 18.64 3.09
C SER A 269 -13.71 17.47 3.97
N ASN A 270 -12.77 17.02 4.81
CA ASN A 270 -12.97 15.94 5.77
C ASN A 270 -12.19 16.26 7.06
N THR A 271 -12.40 15.51 8.13
CA THR A 271 -11.68 15.69 9.41
C THR A 271 -10.18 15.44 9.21
N TRP A 272 -9.85 14.41 8.45
CA TRP A 272 -8.51 13.97 8.09
C TRP A 272 -8.45 13.76 6.59
N LEU A 273 -7.48 14.39 5.93
CA LEU A 273 -7.20 14.15 4.52
C LEU A 273 -5.73 13.76 4.34
N PRO A 274 -5.41 12.87 3.39
CA PRO A 274 -4.04 12.60 3.00
C PRO A 274 -3.30 13.88 2.57
N PRO A 275 -1.95 13.89 2.58
CA PRO A 275 -1.16 15.06 2.17
C PRO A 275 -1.38 15.41 0.68
N THR A 276 -1.74 14.43 -0.13
CA THR A 276 -1.88 14.57 -1.57
C THR A 276 -3.27 14.19 -2.06
N THR A 277 -3.72 14.83 -3.13
CA THR A 277 -4.87 14.40 -3.93
C THR A 277 -4.63 14.73 -5.39
N SER A 278 -5.44 14.18 -6.30
CA SER A 278 -5.22 14.35 -7.73
C SER A 278 -6.52 14.52 -8.50
N THR A 279 -6.43 15.15 -9.66
CA THR A 279 -7.55 15.31 -10.59
C THR A 279 -7.06 15.39 -12.03
N LEU A 280 -7.95 15.12 -12.97
CA LEU A 280 -7.73 15.33 -14.39
C LEU A 280 -8.54 16.56 -14.85
N VAL A 281 -7.89 17.47 -15.56
CA VAL A 281 -8.51 18.71 -16.04
C VAL A 281 -8.08 19.02 -17.47
N TYR A 282 -9.03 19.46 -18.30
CA TYR A 282 -8.70 20.01 -19.61
C TYR A 282 -8.23 21.46 -19.45
N LEU A 283 -7.08 21.79 -20.01
CA LEU A 283 -6.52 23.15 -20.04
C LEU A 283 -6.22 23.54 -21.50
N SER A 284 -6.48 24.80 -21.83
CA SER A 284 -6.06 25.39 -23.10
C SER A 284 -4.58 25.80 -23.03
N ALA A 285 -3.91 25.97 -24.17
CA ALA A 285 -2.61 26.60 -24.20
C ALA A 285 -2.68 28.03 -23.63
N GLY A 286 -1.76 28.39 -22.76
CA GLY A 286 -1.68 29.74 -22.18
C GLY A 286 -1.48 29.76 -20.67
N ASN A 287 -1.66 30.95 -20.09
CA ASN A 287 -1.49 31.17 -18.66
C ASN A 287 -2.77 30.85 -17.89
N HIS A 288 -2.63 30.11 -16.80
CA HIS A 288 -3.71 29.76 -15.89
C HIS A 288 -3.37 30.19 -14.46
N LYS A 289 -4.35 30.79 -13.78
CA LYS A 289 -4.21 31.15 -12.37
C LYS A 289 -4.59 29.95 -11.51
N LEU A 290 -3.71 29.57 -10.58
CA LEU A 290 -3.97 28.58 -9.54
C LEU A 290 -4.35 29.27 -8.24
N THR A 291 -5.34 28.72 -7.54
CA THR A 291 -5.69 29.15 -6.18
C THR A 291 -6.00 27.94 -5.30
N VAL A 292 -5.25 27.80 -4.20
CA VAL A 292 -5.47 26.77 -3.18
C VAL A 292 -6.01 27.43 -1.92
N GLN A 293 -7.04 26.84 -1.33
CA GLN A 293 -7.50 27.21 0.01
C GLN A 293 -6.93 26.23 1.02
N GLY A 294 -6.15 26.72 1.97
CA GLY A 294 -5.41 25.90 2.92
C GLY A 294 -5.27 26.56 4.29
N SER A 295 -4.79 25.80 5.27
CA SER A 295 -4.56 26.28 6.63
C SER A 295 -3.26 27.11 6.71
N ARG A 296 -3.08 27.89 7.79
CA ARG A 296 -1.90 28.77 7.98
C ARG A 296 -0.54 28.09 7.83
N GLY A 297 -0.45 26.80 8.14
CA GLY A 297 0.81 26.03 8.06
C GLY A 297 1.07 25.42 6.69
N ASP A 298 0.08 25.38 5.80
CA ASP A 298 0.17 24.66 4.53
C ASP A 298 1.26 25.28 3.64
N LYS A 299 1.92 24.43 2.85
CA LYS A 299 2.95 24.82 1.87
C LYS A 299 2.57 24.19 0.53
N PRO A 300 1.43 24.58 -0.05
CA PRO A 300 0.87 23.85 -1.16
C PRO A 300 1.75 23.90 -2.40
N VAL A 301 1.90 22.73 -3.01
CA VAL A 301 2.59 22.52 -4.27
C VAL A 301 1.63 21.83 -5.22
N VAL A 302 1.52 22.37 -6.43
CA VAL A 302 0.81 21.72 -7.52
C VAL A 302 1.81 21.15 -8.50
N TYR A 303 1.74 19.84 -8.70
CA TYR A 303 2.45 19.15 -9.77
C TYR A 303 1.51 18.92 -10.94
N TRP A 304 2.02 19.04 -12.16
CA TRP A 304 1.18 18.94 -13.35
C TRP A 304 1.97 18.44 -14.57
N ASP A 305 1.33 17.68 -15.44
CA ASP A 305 1.82 17.33 -16.78
C ASP A 305 0.63 17.04 -17.69
N ALA A 306 0.84 17.15 -19.01
CA ALA A 306 -0.12 16.67 -19.98
C ALA A 306 -0.25 15.14 -19.83
N VAL A 307 -1.48 14.63 -19.87
CA VAL A 307 -1.74 13.19 -19.89
C VAL A 307 -1.10 12.59 -21.15
N ASN A 308 -0.41 11.49 -20.97
CA ASN A 308 0.25 10.75 -22.05
C ASN A 308 -0.19 9.28 -22.05
N ASN A 309 0.33 8.53 -23.02
CA ASN A 309 0.01 7.10 -23.20
C ASN A 309 1.00 6.18 -22.48
N LEU A 310 1.42 6.57 -21.27
CA LEU A 310 2.27 5.77 -20.41
C LEU A 310 1.67 5.62 -19.01
N ASN A 311 1.82 4.44 -18.44
CA ASN A 311 1.70 4.22 -17.00
C ASN A 311 3.11 4.09 -16.42
N THR A 312 3.47 4.89 -15.43
CA THR A 312 4.83 4.93 -14.89
C THR A 312 4.83 4.72 -13.38
N PHE A 313 5.68 3.81 -12.90
CA PHE A 313 5.94 3.64 -11.47
C PHE A 313 7.33 4.17 -11.15
N LYS A 314 7.44 4.95 -10.08
CA LYS A 314 8.70 5.49 -9.57
C LYS A 314 8.79 5.28 -8.08
N SER A 315 9.82 4.60 -7.59
CA SER A 315 10.11 4.52 -6.16
C SER A 315 11.31 5.41 -5.82
N GLU A 316 11.19 6.17 -4.72
CA GLU A 316 12.24 7.10 -4.29
C GLU A 316 13.51 6.38 -3.85
N LEU A 317 13.34 5.22 -3.20
CA LEU A 317 14.40 4.38 -2.68
C LEU A 317 14.06 2.91 -2.94
N ALA A 318 14.95 2.21 -3.65
CA ALA A 318 14.81 0.80 -4.00
C ALA A 318 16.17 0.14 -4.24
N SER A 319 16.21 -1.19 -4.18
CA SER A 319 17.39 -2.02 -4.48
C SER A 319 17.37 -2.62 -5.89
N ALA A 320 16.19 -2.63 -6.53
CA ALA A 320 15.94 -3.19 -7.85
C ALA A 320 14.66 -2.60 -8.45
N ILE A 321 14.58 -2.51 -9.78
CA ILE A 321 13.27 -2.43 -10.44
C ILE A 321 12.66 -3.83 -10.36
N ASP A 322 11.57 -3.97 -9.63
CA ASP A 322 10.96 -5.26 -9.32
C ASP A 322 9.45 -5.16 -9.45
N TYR A 323 8.89 -5.97 -10.35
CA TYR A 323 7.44 -6.00 -10.57
C TYR A 323 6.98 -7.39 -11.04
N THR A 324 5.72 -7.70 -10.79
CA THR A 324 5.07 -8.96 -11.16
C THR A 324 3.93 -8.70 -12.12
N VAL A 325 3.91 -9.40 -13.25
CA VAL A 325 2.86 -9.30 -14.27
C VAL A 325 2.02 -10.55 -14.25
N PHE A 326 0.71 -10.35 -14.23
CA PHE A 326 -0.33 -11.38 -14.23
C PHE A 326 -1.11 -11.28 -15.55
N ALA A 327 -1.39 -12.39 -16.22
CA ALA A 327 -2.22 -12.42 -17.42
C ALA A 327 -3.61 -13.00 -17.13
N GLY A 328 -4.65 -12.38 -17.71
CA GLY A 328 -6.02 -12.88 -17.64
C GLY A 328 -7.04 -11.79 -17.37
N ASN A 329 -8.29 -12.18 -17.07
CA ASN A 329 -9.29 -11.24 -16.58
C ASN A 329 -9.04 -10.90 -15.09
N ALA A 330 -9.83 -9.97 -14.54
CA ALA A 330 -9.66 -9.51 -13.16
C ALA A 330 -9.71 -10.68 -12.14
N ASP A 331 -10.62 -11.64 -12.30
CA ASP A 331 -10.72 -12.80 -11.39
C ASP A 331 -9.49 -13.71 -11.49
N ASN A 332 -8.97 -13.96 -12.69
CA ASN A 332 -7.75 -14.75 -12.87
C ASN A 332 -6.55 -14.04 -12.22
N ILE A 333 -6.45 -12.72 -12.40
CA ILE A 333 -5.38 -11.90 -11.83
C ILE A 333 -5.43 -11.94 -10.30
N ILE A 334 -6.61 -11.71 -9.70
CA ILE A 334 -6.78 -11.76 -8.25
C ILE A 334 -6.54 -13.18 -7.73
N ALA A 335 -7.02 -14.22 -8.41
CA ALA A 335 -6.78 -15.60 -8.00
C ALA A 335 -5.28 -15.94 -7.96
N SER A 336 -4.53 -15.51 -8.98
CA SER A 336 -3.08 -15.71 -9.04
C SER A 336 -2.34 -14.88 -8.00
N LEU A 337 -2.72 -13.61 -7.80
CA LEU A 337 -2.21 -12.78 -6.71
C LEU A 337 -2.39 -13.50 -5.36
N ARG A 338 -3.61 -13.95 -5.04
CA ARG A 338 -3.90 -14.66 -3.77
C ARG A 338 -3.23 -16.02 -3.66
N SER A 339 -2.85 -16.66 -4.77
CA SER A 339 -2.06 -17.89 -4.71
C SER A 339 -0.60 -17.62 -4.32
N LEU A 340 -0.10 -16.41 -4.60
CA LEU A 340 1.27 -16.01 -4.36
C LEU A 340 1.43 -15.18 -3.09
N THR A 341 0.39 -14.46 -2.65
CA THR A 341 0.46 -13.54 -1.50
C THR A 341 -0.33 -14.03 -0.28
N GLY A 342 -0.80 -15.28 -0.30
CA GLY A 342 -1.69 -15.84 0.71
C GLY A 342 -3.18 -15.68 0.35
N ARG A 343 -3.96 -16.71 0.71
CA ARG A 343 -5.41 -16.71 0.54
C ARG A 343 -6.05 -15.73 1.51
N SER A 344 -7.17 -15.12 1.10
CA SER A 344 -8.02 -14.37 2.03
C SER A 344 -8.76 -15.40 2.90
N PRO A 345 -8.49 -15.47 4.21
CA PRO A 345 -9.17 -16.42 5.08
C PRO A 345 -10.65 -16.07 5.18
N MET A 346 -11.48 -17.08 5.44
CA MET A 346 -12.90 -16.85 5.68
C MET A 346 -13.07 -16.07 6.98
N GLN A 347 -13.74 -14.92 6.88
CA GLN A 347 -14.15 -14.14 8.05
C GLN A 347 -15.12 -14.97 8.92
N PRO A 348 -15.17 -14.72 10.24
CA PRO A 348 -16.24 -15.26 11.07
C PRO A 348 -17.58 -14.69 10.61
N LYS A 349 -18.65 -15.49 10.75
CA LYS A 349 -19.98 -15.14 10.21
C LYS A 349 -20.50 -13.80 10.77
N TYR A 350 -20.24 -13.51 12.05
CA TYR A 350 -20.67 -12.28 12.71
C TYR A 350 -20.05 -11.01 12.12
N ALA A 351 -18.91 -11.11 11.41
CA ALA A 351 -18.29 -9.97 10.72
C ALA A 351 -19.10 -9.47 9.52
N LEU A 352 -20.06 -10.27 9.03
CA LEU A 352 -21.01 -9.88 7.98
C LEU A 352 -22.30 -9.25 8.54
N GLY A 353 -22.45 -9.23 9.87
CA GLY A 353 -23.57 -8.63 10.58
C GLY A 353 -23.38 -7.12 10.80
N TYR A 354 -24.27 -6.52 11.60
CA TYR A 354 -24.12 -5.10 11.97
C TYR A 354 -23.08 -4.96 13.09
N ILE A 355 -22.07 -4.13 12.83
CA ILE A 355 -20.99 -3.77 13.76
C ILE A 355 -21.29 -2.37 14.29
N HIS A 356 -21.58 -2.27 15.59
CA HIS A 356 -21.85 -0.99 16.24
C HIS A 356 -20.62 -0.48 17.00
N CYS A 357 -20.18 0.72 16.66
CA CYS A 357 -18.98 1.35 17.22
C CYS A 357 -19.29 2.77 17.70
N ARG A 358 -18.45 3.28 18.60
CA ARG A 358 -18.41 4.67 19.04
C ARG A 358 -16.96 5.05 19.30
N GLU A 359 -16.57 6.28 18.93
CA GLU A 359 -15.42 7.00 19.50
C GLU A 359 -15.98 7.92 20.60
N ARG A 360 -15.94 7.55 21.88
CA ARG A 360 -15.65 6.21 22.43
C ARG A 360 -16.67 5.84 23.52
N TYR A 361 -16.77 4.57 23.87
CA TYR A 361 -17.37 4.18 25.15
C TYR A 361 -16.35 4.45 26.26
N ASP A 362 -16.80 5.06 27.36
CA ASP A 362 -15.92 5.43 28.48
C ASP A 362 -15.85 4.37 29.57
N THR A 363 -16.87 3.53 29.71
CA THR A 363 -16.98 2.54 30.78
C THR A 363 -17.65 1.26 30.30
N GLN A 364 -17.42 0.17 31.05
CA GLN A 364 -18.10 -1.11 30.89
C GLN A 364 -19.64 -0.96 30.89
N GLU A 365 -20.18 -0.11 31.77
CA GLU A 365 -21.62 0.13 31.86
C GLU A 365 -22.18 0.72 30.55
N GLN A 366 -21.47 1.65 29.91
CA GLN A 366 -21.93 2.24 28.65
C GLN A 366 -21.94 1.23 27.50
N VAL A 367 -20.95 0.32 27.46
CA VAL A 367 -20.91 -0.79 26.49
C VAL A 367 -22.15 -1.68 26.65
N LEU A 368 -22.42 -2.13 27.88
CA LEU A 368 -23.57 -2.99 28.17
C LEU A 368 -24.91 -2.27 27.96
N GLN A 369 -25.01 -0.99 28.35
CA GLN A 369 -26.21 -0.19 28.12
C GLN A 369 -26.54 -0.09 26.62
N ALA A 370 -25.55 0.14 25.77
CA ALA A 370 -25.75 0.16 24.33
C ALA A 370 -26.24 -1.21 23.82
N ALA A 371 -25.59 -2.29 24.24
CA ALA A 371 -25.96 -3.66 23.87
C ALA A 371 -27.40 -4.02 24.30
N HIS A 372 -27.78 -3.74 25.55
CA HIS A 372 -29.14 -3.95 26.03
C HIS A 372 -30.15 -3.14 25.22
N GLU A 373 -29.82 -1.90 24.83
CA GLU A 373 -30.75 -1.07 24.06
C GLU A 373 -31.06 -1.67 22.67
N PHE A 374 -30.07 -2.26 22.00
CA PHE A 374 -30.31 -3.01 20.76
C PHE A 374 -31.27 -4.19 20.99
N ARG A 375 -31.05 -4.98 22.05
CA ARG A 375 -31.89 -6.14 22.36
C ARG A 375 -33.30 -5.72 22.79
N ASN A 376 -33.44 -4.71 23.64
CA ASN A 376 -34.72 -4.15 24.08
C ASN A 376 -35.57 -3.65 22.91
N ARG A 377 -34.92 -3.09 21.88
CA ARG A 377 -35.59 -2.59 20.67
C ARG A 377 -35.77 -3.63 19.57
N ASN A 378 -35.29 -4.87 19.76
CA ASN A 378 -35.24 -5.91 18.74
C ASN A 378 -34.53 -5.46 17.44
N ILE A 379 -33.44 -4.70 17.58
CA ILE A 379 -32.60 -4.27 16.44
C ILE A 379 -31.41 -5.24 16.33
N PRO A 380 -31.19 -5.89 15.17
CA PRO A 380 -30.06 -6.80 14.99
C PRO A 380 -28.71 -6.08 15.14
N VAL A 381 -27.82 -6.69 15.93
CA VAL A 381 -26.41 -6.30 16.08
C VAL A 381 -25.63 -7.55 16.45
N ASP A 382 -24.47 -7.71 15.81
CA ASP A 382 -23.60 -8.87 15.96
C ASP A 382 -22.33 -8.50 16.73
N VAL A 383 -21.81 -7.28 16.57
CA VAL A 383 -20.56 -6.85 17.20
C VAL A 383 -20.72 -5.49 17.87
N ILE A 384 -20.25 -5.36 19.10
CA ILE A 384 -20.04 -4.09 19.79
C ILE A 384 -18.55 -3.81 19.87
N VAL A 385 -18.15 -2.60 19.47
CA VAL A 385 -16.75 -2.17 19.42
C VAL A 385 -16.44 -1.21 20.56
N GLN A 386 -15.44 -1.54 21.37
CA GLN A 386 -14.81 -0.62 22.31
C GLN A 386 -13.59 0.02 21.65
N ASP A 387 -13.63 1.35 21.52
CA ASP A 387 -12.52 2.16 21.01
C ASP A 387 -11.45 2.43 22.10
N TRP A 388 -10.41 3.21 21.77
CA TRP A 388 -9.22 3.54 22.55
C TRP A 388 -9.47 4.10 23.98
N GLN A 389 -8.40 4.31 24.74
CA GLN A 389 -8.38 4.85 26.12
C GLN A 389 -9.04 3.98 27.21
N TRP A 390 -9.40 2.73 26.91
CA TRP A 390 -9.87 1.76 27.91
C TRP A 390 -8.80 1.42 28.98
N TRP A 391 -7.53 1.71 28.68
CA TRP A 391 -6.40 1.60 29.60
C TRP A 391 -6.32 2.71 30.66
N GLY A 392 -7.01 3.83 30.45
CA GLY A 392 -7.14 4.93 31.40
C GLY A 392 -5.83 5.34 32.08
N LYS A 393 -5.77 5.24 33.42
CA LYS A 393 -4.64 5.68 34.25
C LYS A 393 -3.31 4.98 33.98
N TYR A 394 -3.30 3.85 33.28
CA TYR A 394 -2.07 3.08 32.99
C TYR A 394 -1.28 3.61 31.79
N GLY A 395 -1.85 4.50 30.99
CA GLY A 395 -1.20 5.07 29.80
C GLY A 395 -1.50 4.33 28.50
N TRP A 396 -1.13 4.93 27.38
CA TRP A 396 -1.50 4.49 26.02
C TRP A 396 -1.18 3.02 25.76
N ASN A 397 -2.21 2.26 25.37
CA ASN A 397 -2.14 0.81 25.17
C ASN A 397 -1.23 0.09 26.18
N ALA A 398 -1.43 0.37 27.47
CA ALA A 398 -0.77 -0.38 28.55
C ALA A 398 -1.16 -1.88 28.56
N MET A 399 -2.02 -2.30 27.62
CA MET A 399 -2.61 -3.62 27.51
C MET A 399 -3.28 -4.07 28.82
N LYS A 400 -3.82 -3.12 29.58
CA LYS A 400 -4.44 -3.34 30.89
C LYS A 400 -5.67 -2.44 31.03
N PHE A 401 -6.81 -3.04 31.35
CA PHE A 401 -8.05 -2.30 31.59
C PHE A 401 -7.94 -1.45 32.85
N ASP A 402 -8.43 -0.20 32.78
CA ASP A 402 -8.58 0.66 33.95
C ASP A 402 -9.76 0.14 34.79
N GLU A 403 -9.46 -0.45 35.94
CA GLU A 403 -10.47 -1.07 36.80
C GLU A 403 -11.50 -0.08 37.36
N ASP A 404 -11.20 1.23 37.37
CA ASP A 404 -12.18 2.25 37.78
C ASP A 404 -13.29 2.43 36.74
N LYS A 405 -13.04 2.05 35.47
CA LYS A 405 -13.96 2.19 34.33
C LYS A 405 -14.48 0.85 33.81
N TYR A 406 -13.66 -0.19 33.92
CA TYR A 406 -13.92 -1.57 33.49
C TYR A 406 -13.62 -2.49 34.68
N PRO A 407 -14.48 -2.51 35.71
CA PRO A 407 -14.22 -3.25 36.94
C PRO A 407 -14.20 -4.77 36.73
N ASN A 408 -14.89 -5.28 35.70
CA ASN A 408 -14.88 -6.71 35.38
C ASN A 408 -15.10 -6.92 33.87
N PRO A 409 -14.04 -6.77 33.04
CA PRO A 409 -14.14 -6.89 31.59
C PRO A 409 -14.49 -8.32 31.14
N GLU A 410 -14.11 -9.35 31.91
CA GLU A 410 -14.50 -10.73 31.66
C GLU A 410 -16.03 -10.89 31.75
N ALA A 411 -16.64 -10.40 32.84
CA ALA A 411 -18.10 -10.44 33.00
C ALA A 411 -18.82 -9.60 31.95
N MET A 412 -18.26 -8.46 31.54
CA MET A 412 -18.80 -7.63 30.46
C MET A 412 -18.90 -8.42 29.15
N VAL A 413 -17.79 -9.05 28.72
CA VAL A 413 -17.80 -9.80 27.46
C VAL A 413 -18.66 -11.05 27.56
N LYS A 414 -18.67 -11.72 28.72
CA LYS A 414 -19.58 -12.84 28.96
C LYS A 414 -21.04 -12.42 28.80
N GLU A 415 -21.44 -11.27 29.33
CA GLU A 415 -22.82 -10.77 29.21
C GLU A 415 -23.17 -10.39 27.75
N LEU A 416 -22.22 -9.82 27.01
CA LEU A 416 -22.38 -9.62 25.56
C LEU A 416 -22.59 -10.95 24.83
N HIS A 417 -21.80 -11.99 25.16
CA HIS A 417 -21.95 -13.32 24.59
C HIS A 417 -23.29 -13.97 24.96
N ASP A 418 -23.77 -13.80 26.20
CA ASP A 418 -25.08 -14.28 26.66
C ASP A 418 -26.24 -13.60 25.90
N MET A 419 -25.99 -12.42 25.31
CA MET A 419 -26.90 -11.71 24.41
C MET A 419 -26.68 -12.06 22.93
N ASP A 420 -25.89 -13.07 22.58
CA ASP A 420 -25.49 -13.38 21.20
C ASP A 420 -24.81 -12.19 20.48
N MET A 421 -23.99 -11.42 21.20
CA MET A 421 -23.14 -10.36 20.64
C MET A 421 -21.66 -10.72 20.78
N LYS A 422 -20.82 -10.12 19.94
CA LYS A 422 -19.36 -10.26 19.94
C LYS A 422 -18.70 -8.96 20.34
N PHE A 423 -17.52 -9.05 20.94
CA PHE A 423 -16.78 -7.89 21.41
C PHE A 423 -15.52 -7.67 20.57
N MET A 424 -15.34 -6.46 20.08
CA MET A 424 -14.13 -6.01 19.40
C MET A 424 -13.50 -4.87 20.18
N LEU A 425 -12.17 -4.86 20.25
CA LEU A 425 -11.40 -3.90 21.05
C LEU A 425 -10.33 -3.21 20.20
N SER A 426 -10.21 -1.89 20.33
CA SER A 426 -9.11 -1.10 19.77
C SER A 426 -7.80 -1.42 20.49
N VAL A 427 -6.79 -1.88 19.74
CA VAL A 427 -5.45 -2.20 20.24
C VAL A 427 -4.43 -1.60 19.29
N TRP A 428 -3.56 -0.73 19.80
CA TRP A 428 -2.64 0.07 18.98
C TRP A 428 -1.25 -0.55 18.93
N SER A 429 -0.53 -0.40 17.84
CA SER A 429 0.91 -0.72 17.76
C SER A 429 1.81 0.26 18.54
N LYS A 430 1.23 1.36 19.06
CA LYS A 430 1.85 2.32 19.98
C LYS A 430 1.67 1.89 21.43
N ILE A 431 2.74 1.91 22.22
CA ILE A 431 2.72 1.61 23.67
C ILE A 431 3.41 2.72 24.44
N ASP A 432 2.74 3.30 25.44
CA ASP A 432 3.33 4.30 26.33
C ASP A 432 4.51 3.70 27.11
N ARG A 433 5.70 4.25 26.92
CA ARG A 433 6.95 3.84 27.58
C ARG A 433 6.88 3.88 29.11
N LYS A 434 5.94 4.63 29.69
CA LYS A 434 5.76 4.70 31.16
C LYS A 434 4.95 3.53 31.72
N SER A 435 4.19 2.84 30.89
CA SER A 435 3.44 1.64 31.27
C SER A 435 4.38 0.49 31.65
N GLU A 436 3.86 -0.52 32.35
CA GLU A 436 4.65 -1.71 32.71
C GLU A 436 5.18 -2.43 31.46
N VAL A 437 4.30 -2.67 30.49
CA VAL A 437 4.65 -3.25 29.19
C VAL A 437 5.67 -2.38 28.45
N GLY A 438 5.43 -1.07 28.41
CA GLY A 438 6.31 -0.14 27.70
C GLY A 438 7.74 -0.10 28.25
N LYS A 439 7.91 -0.15 29.57
CA LYS A 439 9.25 -0.21 30.20
C LYS A 439 10.01 -1.48 29.82
N ASP A 440 9.32 -2.62 29.78
CA ASP A 440 9.93 -3.89 29.38
C ASP A 440 10.31 -3.88 27.88
N MET A 441 9.40 -3.46 27.00
CA MET A 441 9.66 -3.30 25.56
C MET A 441 10.82 -2.33 25.30
N GLU A 442 10.90 -1.23 26.06
CA GLU A 442 12.00 -0.26 25.96
C GLU A 442 13.34 -0.88 26.40
N SER A 443 13.35 -1.63 27.51
CA SER A 443 14.57 -2.29 28.00
C SER A 443 15.16 -3.29 27.01
N LYS A 444 14.33 -3.85 26.13
CA LYS A 444 14.69 -4.80 25.07
C LYS A 444 14.99 -4.11 23.73
N GLY A 445 14.79 -2.79 23.62
CA GLY A 445 15.00 -2.03 22.39
C GLY A 445 13.98 -2.34 21.29
N TYR A 446 12.72 -2.62 21.66
CA TYR A 446 11.67 -3.07 20.72
C TYR A 446 10.83 -1.95 20.11
N TYR A 447 11.21 -0.70 20.32
CA TYR A 447 10.59 0.46 19.67
C TYR A 447 11.35 0.84 18.39
N ILE A 448 10.63 1.40 17.41
CA ILE A 448 11.25 2.17 16.33
C ILE A 448 11.94 3.38 16.98
N ASP A 449 13.22 3.59 16.63
CA ASP A 449 14.08 4.55 17.30
C ASP A 449 13.48 5.97 17.33
N GLY A 450 13.50 6.61 18.50
CA GLY A 450 12.92 7.95 18.70
C GLY A 450 11.39 8.04 18.58
N THR A 451 10.65 6.94 18.67
CA THR A 451 9.17 6.91 18.62
C THR A 451 8.56 6.06 19.73
N ASP A 452 7.22 6.05 19.84
CA ASP A 452 6.48 5.15 20.74
C ASP A 452 5.85 3.96 19.99
N TRP A 453 6.23 3.73 18.73
CA TRP A 453 5.73 2.62 17.93
C TRP A 453 6.62 1.39 18.09
N ILE A 454 6.01 0.21 18.24
CA ILE A 454 6.75 -1.05 18.28
C ILE A 454 7.36 -1.36 16.90
N ASP A 455 8.59 -1.86 16.88
CA ASP A 455 9.30 -2.24 15.67
C ASP A 455 8.88 -3.64 15.20
N PHE A 456 7.76 -3.73 14.48
CA PHE A 456 7.25 -5.01 13.95
C PHE A 456 8.14 -5.65 12.87
N PHE A 457 9.17 -4.94 12.37
CA PHE A 457 10.19 -5.55 11.52
C PHE A 457 11.16 -6.44 12.31
N ASN A 458 11.21 -6.26 13.64
CA ASN A 458 11.93 -7.14 14.56
C ASN A 458 11.00 -8.28 15.01
N GLU A 459 11.32 -9.51 14.62
CA GLU A 459 10.53 -10.69 14.95
C GLU A 459 10.40 -10.92 16.47
N ASN A 460 11.42 -10.54 17.27
CA ASN A 460 11.33 -10.66 18.72
C ASN A 460 10.39 -9.61 19.32
N ALA A 461 10.37 -8.39 18.78
CA ALA A 461 9.47 -7.33 19.21
C ALA A 461 7.99 -7.66 18.91
N SER A 462 7.71 -8.13 17.69
CA SER A 462 6.36 -8.57 17.29
C SER A 462 5.85 -9.75 18.13
N LYS A 463 6.70 -10.77 18.36
CA LYS A 463 6.35 -11.89 19.27
C LYS A 463 6.05 -11.42 20.69
N GLU A 464 6.85 -10.50 21.23
CA GLU A 464 6.63 -10.01 22.59
C GLU A 464 5.37 -9.15 22.70
N TYR A 465 5.10 -8.31 21.71
CA TYR A 465 3.83 -7.58 21.59
C TYR A 465 2.63 -8.54 21.62
N TRP A 466 2.69 -9.63 20.86
CA TRP A 466 1.63 -10.64 20.88
C TRP A 466 1.54 -11.36 22.22
N ASN A 467 2.67 -11.71 22.86
CA ASN A 467 2.67 -12.35 24.17
C ASN A 467 1.94 -11.50 25.23
N TYR A 468 2.19 -10.18 25.27
CA TYR A 468 1.47 -9.28 26.16
C TYR A 468 -0.02 -9.17 25.78
N SER A 469 -0.33 -9.04 24.49
CA SER A 469 -1.71 -9.00 24.00
C SER A 469 -2.49 -10.26 24.40
N LYS A 470 -1.89 -11.44 24.23
CA LYS A 470 -2.46 -12.72 24.63
C LYS A 470 -2.65 -12.81 26.15
N ASN A 471 -1.62 -12.47 26.92
CA ASN A 471 -1.63 -12.67 28.36
C ASN A 471 -2.49 -11.66 29.11
N ASN A 472 -2.61 -10.43 28.62
CA ASN A 472 -3.27 -9.35 29.34
C ASN A 472 -4.64 -8.99 28.76
N ILE A 473 -4.84 -9.11 27.43
CA ILE A 473 -6.10 -8.76 26.77
C ILE A 473 -6.92 -10.01 26.50
N LEU A 474 -6.39 -10.96 25.72
CA LEU A 474 -7.14 -12.13 25.28
C LEU A 474 -7.61 -12.97 26.48
N LYS A 475 -6.72 -13.21 27.47
CA LYS A 475 -7.08 -13.92 28.71
C LYS A 475 -8.11 -13.18 29.58
N ALA A 476 -8.18 -11.85 29.52
CA ALA A 476 -9.06 -11.05 30.36
C ALA A 476 -10.48 -10.90 29.80
N THR A 477 -10.69 -11.16 28.50
CA THR A 477 -11.93 -10.82 27.80
C THR A 477 -12.46 -11.89 26.85
N ASP A 478 -11.69 -12.93 26.50
CA ASP A 478 -12.05 -13.85 25.41
C ASP A 478 -12.40 -13.13 24.09
N LEU A 479 -11.63 -12.07 23.79
CA LEU A 479 -11.88 -11.10 22.73
C LEU A 479 -12.18 -11.73 21.35
N ASP A 480 -13.25 -11.27 20.68
CA ASP A 480 -13.71 -11.79 19.39
C ASP A 480 -13.16 -11.05 18.16
N GLY A 481 -12.70 -9.81 18.32
CA GLY A 481 -12.19 -8.98 17.23
C GLY A 481 -11.14 -7.98 17.69
N TRP A 482 -10.15 -7.72 16.84
CA TRP A 482 -8.98 -6.90 17.16
C TRP A 482 -8.89 -5.70 16.24
N TRP A 483 -9.39 -4.54 16.67
CA TRP A 483 -9.26 -3.33 15.85
C TRP A 483 -7.84 -2.76 15.99
N GLN A 484 -6.98 -3.06 15.02
CA GLN A 484 -5.61 -2.54 14.93
C GLN A 484 -5.61 -1.13 14.32
N ASP A 485 -5.75 -0.12 15.17
CA ASP A 485 -5.80 1.27 14.74
C ASP A 485 -4.40 1.89 14.55
N ALA A 486 -4.31 2.96 13.75
CA ALA A 486 -3.10 3.74 13.48
C ALA A 486 -1.89 2.90 12.99
N THR A 487 -2.14 1.93 12.12
CA THR A 487 -1.12 0.99 11.64
C THR A 487 -0.33 1.47 10.43
N GLU A 488 -0.33 2.77 10.12
CA GLU A 488 0.43 3.30 8.99
C GLU A 488 1.96 3.14 9.11
N PRO A 489 2.64 3.43 10.24
CA PRO A 489 2.20 4.07 11.49
C PRO A 489 2.02 5.59 11.36
N GLU A 490 1.18 6.18 12.22
CA GLU A 490 0.89 7.62 12.16
C GLU A 490 2.15 8.51 12.20
N ASN A 491 2.04 9.69 11.58
CA ASN A 491 3.13 10.67 11.36
C ASN A 491 4.27 10.19 10.47
N ASP A 492 4.06 9.09 9.74
CA ASP A 492 5.08 8.59 8.83
C ASP A 492 6.39 8.27 9.57
N ASP A 493 6.24 7.61 10.72
CA ASP A 493 7.34 7.43 11.67
C ASP A 493 8.44 6.47 11.20
N LEU A 494 8.34 5.93 9.99
CA LEU A 494 9.42 5.18 9.33
C LEU A 494 10.40 6.07 8.55
N HIS A 495 10.01 7.30 8.23
CA HIS A 495 10.81 8.19 7.39
C HIS A 495 12.15 8.57 8.05
N ASN A 496 13.26 8.41 7.32
CA ASN A 496 14.63 8.65 7.80
C ASN A 496 15.03 7.86 9.06
N ARG A 497 14.37 6.74 9.35
CA ARG A 497 14.67 5.89 10.51
C ARG A 497 15.18 4.52 10.08
N LYS A 498 15.85 3.84 11.01
CA LYS A 498 16.18 2.42 10.86
C LYS A 498 15.21 1.55 11.64
N VAL A 499 14.95 0.37 11.12
CA VAL A 499 14.06 -0.65 11.70
C VAL A 499 14.78 -1.98 11.81
N ASN A 500 14.11 -2.98 12.39
CA ASN A 500 14.67 -4.29 12.69
C ASN A 500 15.97 -4.18 13.49
N SER A 501 15.91 -3.62 14.70
CA SER A 501 17.10 -3.41 15.55
C SER A 501 18.19 -2.56 14.88
N ASN A 502 17.80 -1.49 14.19
CA ASN A 502 18.68 -0.56 13.47
C ASN A 502 19.48 -1.17 12.31
N THR A 503 19.02 -2.29 11.73
CA THR A 503 19.71 -2.97 10.63
C THR A 503 19.16 -2.66 9.24
N LEU A 504 17.88 -2.28 9.14
CA LEU A 504 17.20 -2.00 7.87
C LEU A 504 16.86 -0.52 7.75
N ASN A 505 16.90 0.04 6.54
CA ASN A 505 16.43 1.40 6.27
C ASN A 505 14.90 1.41 6.15
N GLY A 506 14.22 2.15 7.04
CA GLY A 506 12.75 2.24 7.08
C GLY A 506 12.14 2.87 5.83
N ASP A 507 12.87 3.73 5.10
CA ASP A 507 12.39 4.35 3.86
C ASP A 507 12.10 3.33 2.76
N LEU A 508 12.76 2.16 2.78
CA LEU A 508 12.51 1.06 1.86
C LEU A 508 11.18 0.33 2.12
N TYR A 509 10.58 0.51 3.30
CA TYR A 509 9.46 -0.30 3.80
C TYR A 509 8.29 0.55 4.34
N ARG A 510 8.23 1.83 3.96
CA ARG A 510 7.24 2.80 4.46
C ARG A 510 5.79 2.38 4.29
N ASN A 511 5.49 1.50 3.34
CA ASN A 511 4.12 1.07 3.03
C ASN A 511 3.73 -0.31 3.54
N VAL A 512 4.59 -1.02 4.31
CA VAL A 512 4.32 -2.41 4.73
C VAL A 512 4.13 -2.62 6.23
N TYR A 513 4.28 -1.58 7.06
CA TYR A 513 4.02 -1.69 8.50
C TYR A 513 2.61 -2.21 8.85
N PRO A 514 1.51 -1.79 8.18
CA PRO A 514 0.19 -2.37 8.47
C PRO A 514 0.15 -3.88 8.26
N ASN A 515 0.85 -4.39 7.25
CA ASN A 515 0.88 -5.82 6.97
C ASN A 515 1.55 -6.57 8.13
N LEU A 516 2.70 -6.09 8.61
CA LEU A 516 3.43 -6.72 9.71
C LEU A 516 2.65 -6.76 11.02
N VAL A 517 1.97 -5.66 11.36
CA VAL A 517 1.11 -5.60 12.56
C VAL A 517 -0.01 -6.63 12.46
N ASN A 518 -0.75 -6.62 11.35
CA ASN A 518 -1.87 -7.54 11.15
C ASN A 518 -1.43 -9.00 11.06
N GLN A 519 -0.29 -9.29 10.42
CA GLN A 519 0.29 -10.63 10.35
C GLN A 519 0.65 -11.15 11.74
N THR A 520 1.24 -10.32 12.60
CA THR A 520 1.59 -10.69 13.98
C THR A 520 0.34 -11.10 14.77
N VAL A 521 -0.71 -10.29 14.70
CA VAL A 521 -1.97 -10.56 15.41
C VAL A 521 -2.69 -11.77 14.83
N TYR A 522 -2.76 -11.90 13.50
CA TYR A 522 -3.40 -13.03 12.83
C TYR A 522 -2.74 -14.37 13.20
N ASN A 523 -1.41 -14.45 13.06
CA ASN A 523 -0.66 -15.66 13.38
C ASN A 523 -0.82 -16.01 14.86
N GLY A 524 -0.72 -15.01 15.73
CA GLY A 524 -0.90 -15.20 17.16
C GLY A 524 -2.29 -15.74 17.55
N LEU A 525 -3.35 -15.27 16.87
CA LEU A 525 -4.71 -15.75 17.07
C LEU A 525 -4.86 -17.21 16.63
N VAL A 526 -4.38 -17.55 15.42
CA VAL A 526 -4.42 -18.91 14.89
C VAL A 526 -3.61 -19.89 15.75
N GLU A 527 -2.45 -19.46 16.28
CA GLU A 527 -1.65 -20.26 17.20
C GLU A 527 -2.31 -20.46 18.57
N SER A 528 -3.14 -19.50 19.00
CA SER A 528 -3.81 -19.56 20.30
C SER A 528 -5.09 -20.37 20.26
N ASP A 529 -5.82 -20.36 19.15
CA ASP A 529 -6.97 -21.20 18.88
C ASP A 529 -7.14 -21.40 17.35
N SER A 530 -6.73 -22.57 16.84
CA SER A 530 -6.75 -22.86 15.41
C SER A 530 -8.16 -23.08 14.84
N GLU A 531 -9.16 -23.32 15.71
CA GLU A 531 -10.55 -23.55 15.30
C GLU A 531 -11.35 -22.24 15.27
N ARG A 532 -10.89 -21.20 15.97
CA ARG A 532 -11.52 -19.87 15.95
C ARG A 532 -11.00 -19.04 14.78
N ARG A 533 -11.93 -18.51 13.98
CA ARG A 533 -11.60 -17.60 12.88
C ARG A 533 -11.21 -16.22 13.43
N PRO A 534 -10.02 -15.70 13.10
CA PRO A 534 -9.62 -14.34 13.47
C PRO A 534 -10.52 -13.28 12.81
N LEU A 535 -10.80 -12.20 13.54
CA LEU A 535 -11.28 -10.94 12.99
C LEU A 535 -10.33 -9.83 13.46
N ILE A 536 -9.77 -9.11 12.50
CA ILE A 536 -8.85 -7.98 12.71
C ILE A 536 -9.38 -6.80 11.91
#